data_AF-A0A932DDM7-F1
#
_entry.id   AF-A0A932DDM7-F1
#
_cell.length_a   1.000
_cell.length_b   1.000
_cell.length_c   1.000
_cell.angle_alpha   90.00
_cell.angle_beta   90.00
_cell.angle_gamma   90.00
#
_symmetry.space_group_name_H-M   'P 1'
#
loop_
_entity.id
_entity.type
_entity.pdbx_description
1 polymer ?
#
loop_
_entity_poly.entity_id
_entity_poly.type
_entity_poly.pdbx_seq_one_letter_code
_entity_poly.pdbx_strand_id
1 'polypeptide(L)'
;MKLDFSVSPKSRRRTASRSGRAIPAFTLVELLVVVAVIGILASLLMPAISRAKGRALASQCLNNLKQIGLATTLYVQDHNGLIQIDAPLDPGTTWGSILSTNQNLKPFDIFVCPTYAPKHFTNWTLIYGVRQDPPTEETEGEFNEVLKADRISSPTDYLHVADTTSRGKQGVGAQQYYYFRMQNEKEVHARHDLKANGLFLDGHVEGCNRPRLEGLGINGLYTRDTVPGYF
;
A
#
# COMPACT_ATOMS: atom_id res chain seq x y z
N MET A 1 57.73 41.42 86.08
CA MET A 1 56.49 41.82 86.76
C MET A 1 55.34 41.08 86.07
N LYS A 2 54.61 40.25 86.84
CA LYS A 2 53.27 39.62 86.66
C LYS A 2 52.65 39.65 85.25
N LEU A 3 52.43 38.49 84.61
CA LEU A 3 51.19 37.66 84.65
C LEU A 3 49.90 38.47 84.44
N ASP A 4 49.16 38.18 83.36
CA ASP A 4 47.76 37.77 83.50
C ASP A 4 47.22 36.98 82.29
N PHE A 5 46.51 35.93 82.65
CA PHE A 5 45.73 34.99 81.84
C PHE A 5 44.51 35.67 81.20
N SER A 6 44.09 35.22 80.02
CA SER A 6 42.67 35.14 79.70
C SER A 6 42.36 33.95 78.79
N VAL A 7 41.35 33.18 79.21
CA VAL A 7 40.93 31.88 78.71
C VAL A 7 39.70 32.03 77.82
N SER A 8 39.77 31.44 76.60
CA SER A 8 38.71 30.82 75.76
C SER A 8 37.44 31.64 75.36
N PRO A 9 36.84 31.34 74.19
CA PRO A 9 36.04 30.11 74.07
C PRO A 9 36.32 29.29 72.79
N LYS A 10 36.34 27.97 72.96
CA LYS A 10 36.26 26.97 71.89
C LYS A 10 34.92 27.10 71.15
N SER A 11 34.96 27.47 69.87
CA SER A 11 33.76 27.38 69.01
C SER A 11 33.44 25.90 68.72
N ARG A 12 32.35 25.40 69.30
CA ARG A 12 31.77 24.10 68.94
C ARG A 12 31.02 24.27 67.61
N ARG A 13 31.64 23.88 66.49
CA ARG A 13 30.91 23.62 65.24
C ARG A 13 30.14 22.30 65.40
N ARG A 14 28.82 22.39 65.59
CA ARG A 14 27.90 21.25 65.45
C ARG A 14 27.84 20.91 63.95
N THR A 15 28.40 19.78 63.56
CA THR A 15 28.17 19.18 62.25
C THR A 15 26.75 18.65 62.22
N ALA A 16 25.88 19.29 61.44
CA ALA A 16 24.56 18.76 61.13
C ALA A 16 24.74 17.53 60.24
N SER A 17 24.51 16.35 60.80
CA SER A 17 24.32 15.11 60.05
C SER A 17 23.08 15.27 59.16
N ARG A 18 23.28 15.54 57.86
CA ARG A 18 22.23 15.36 56.87
C ARG A 18 22.08 13.85 56.68
N SER A 19 21.05 13.26 57.29
CA SER A 19 20.58 11.93 56.92
C SER A 19 19.99 12.01 55.51
N GLY A 20 20.85 11.98 54.49
CA GLY A 20 20.43 11.78 53.12
C GLY A 20 19.78 10.41 53.05
N ARG A 21 18.47 10.36 52.81
CA ARG A 21 17.83 9.13 52.33
C ARG A 21 18.56 8.74 51.05
N ALA A 22 19.38 7.69 51.11
CA ALA A 22 19.98 7.10 49.93
C ALA A 22 18.84 6.64 49.03
N ILE A 23 18.70 7.29 47.87
CA ILE A 23 17.81 6.80 46.82
C ILE A 23 18.39 5.45 46.40
N PRO A 24 17.62 4.35 46.40
CA PRO A 24 18.13 3.07 45.97
C PRO A 24 18.66 3.19 44.54
N ALA A 25 19.94 2.88 44.37
CA ALA A 25 20.58 2.84 43.06
C ALA A 25 20.17 1.56 42.35
N PHE A 26 19.77 1.68 41.08
CA PHE A 26 19.36 0.55 40.24
C PHE A 26 20.52 -0.42 40.04
N THR A 27 20.27 -1.72 40.20
CA THR A 27 21.30 -2.74 39.95
C THR A 27 21.39 -3.07 38.45
N LEU A 28 22.57 -3.49 38.00
CA LEU A 28 22.78 -3.98 36.63
C LEU A 28 21.86 -5.17 36.30
N VAL A 29 21.58 -6.02 37.28
CA VAL A 29 20.73 -7.21 37.11
C VAL A 29 19.27 -6.82 36.89
N GLU A 30 18.74 -5.85 37.66
CA GLU A 30 17.38 -5.35 37.47
C GLU A 30 17.20 -4.75 36.08
N LEU A 31 18.19 -3.98 35.60
CA LEU A 31 18.14 -3.44 34.24
C LEU A 31 18.19 -4.54 33.18
N LEU A 32 19.04 -5.56 33.37
CA LEU A 32 19.19 -6.68 32.45
C LEU A 32 17.90 -7.50 32.31
N VAL A 33 17.23 -7.81 33.43
CA VAL A 33 15.97 -8.57 33.40
C VAL A 33 14.88 -7.79 32.68
N VAL A 34 14.80 -6.47 32.88
CA VAL A 34 13.80 -5.62 32.22
C VAL A 34 13.99 -5.62 30.70
N VAL A 35 15.22 -5.40 30.22
CA VAL A 35 15.47 -5.43 28.76
C VAL A 35 15.26 -6.82 28.17
N ALA A 36 15.54 -7.90 28.92
CA ALA A 36 15.27 -9.26 28.50
C ALA A 36 13.76 -9.51 28.31
N VAL A 37 12.93 -9.09 29.27
CA VAL A 37 11.47 -9.23 29.17
C VAL A 37 10.90 -8.37 28.04
N ILE A 38 11.35 -7.12 27.89
CA ILE A 38 10.95 -6.25 26.77
C ILE A 38 11.33 -6.89 25.43
N GLY A 39 12.53 -7.49 25.33
CA GLY A 39 12.99 -8.18 24.12
C GLY A 39 12.10 -9.37 23.74
N ILE A 40 11.71 -10.20 24.72
CA ILE A 40 10.79 -11.32 24.50
C ILE A 40 9.44 -10.81 23.99
N LEU A 41 8.85 -9.80 24.67
CA LEU A 41 7.56 -9.24 24.28
C LEU A 41 7.61 -8.60 22.89
N ALA A 42 8.67 -7.85 22.58
CA ALA A 42 8.87 -7.22 21.28
C ALA A 42 8.99 -8.27 20.15
N SER A 43 9.70 -9.38 20.39
CA SER A 43 9.86 -10.47 19.41
C SER A 43 8.53 -11.12 19.02
N LEU A 44 7.58 -11.21 19.97
CA LEU A 44 6.25 -11.78 19.74
C LEU A 44 5.32 -10.78 19.02
N LEU A 45 5.52 -9.48 19.21
CA LEU A 45 4.71 -8.42 18.59
C LEU A 45 5.11 -8.12 17.14
N MET A 46 6.39 -8.25 16.79
CA MET A 46 6.90 -7.87 15.45
C MET A 46 6.18 -8.57 14.28
N PRO A 47 5.93 -9.91 14.30
CA PRO A 47 5.19 -10.58 13.22
C PRO A 47 3.72 -10.14 13.15
N ALA A 48 3.11 -9.79 14.28
CA ALA A 48 1.72 -9.31 14.33
C ALA A 48 1.61 -7.90 13.71
N ILE A 49 2.53 -7.00 14.06
CA ILE A 49 2.58 -5.63 13.53
C ILE A 49 2.83 -5.64 12.01
N SER A 50 3.76 -6.48 11.53
CA SER A 50 4.04 -6.61 10.09
C SER A 50 2.78 -7.02 9.30
N ARG A 51 2.04 -8.02 9.79
CA ARG A 51 0.76 -8.44 9.17
C ARG A 51 -0.30 -7.35 9.24
N ALA A 52 -0.40 -6.63 10.36
CA ALA A 52 -1.33 -5.51 10.52
C ALA A 52 -1.04 -4.39 9.52
N LYS A 53 0.24 -4.02 9.35
CA LYS A 53 0.68 -3.04 8.35
C LYS A 53 0.33 -3.49 6.93
N GLY A 54 0.57 -4.76 6.58
CA GLY A 54 0.20 -5.31 5.27
C GLY A 54 -1.30 -5.20 4.98
N ARG A 55 -2.16 -5.49 5.96
CA ARG A 55 -3.62 -5.33 5.83
C ARG A 55 -4.06 -3.86 5.71
N ALA A 56 -3.40 -2.95 6.45
CA ALA A 56 -3.67 -1.52 6.34
C ALA A 56 -3.34 -0.99 4.94
N LEU A 57 -2.19 -1.37 4.39
CA LEU A 57 -1.78 -1.00 3.03
C LEU A 57 -2.70 -1.62 1.96
N ALA A 58 -3.14 -2.87 2.14
CA ALA A 58 -4.14 -3.48 1.26
C ALA A 58 -5.49 -2.71 1.30
N SER A 59 -5.90 -2.26 2.48
CA SER A 59 -7.12 -1.43 2.64
C SER A 59 -6.96 -0.07 1.97
N GLN A 60 -5.77 0.53 2.03
CA GLN A 60 -5.45 1.76 1.29
C GLN A 60 -5.56 1.55 -0.23
N CYS A 61 -5.09 0.43 -0.76
CA CYS A 61 -5.21 0.10 -2.18
C CYS A 61 -6.68 -0.04 -2.61
N LEU A 62 -7.52 -0.70 -1.80
CA LEU A 62 -8.96 -0.78 -2.08
C LEU A 62 -9.62 0.61 -2.06
N ASN A 63 -9.21 1.48 -1.13
CA ASN A 63 -9.72 2.85 -1.08
C ASN A 63 -9.25 3.69 -2.30
N ASN A 64 -8.03 3.49 -2.77
CA ASN A 64 -7.53 4.09 -4.01
C ASN A 64 -8.38 3.65 -5.21
N LEU A 65 -8.60 2.34 -5.37
CA LEU A 65 -9.47 1.79 -6.41
C LEU A 65 -10.91 2.31 -6.31
N LYS A 66 -11.43 2.53 -5.09
CA LYS A 66 -12.78 3.09 -4.91
C LYS A 66 -12.87 4.54 -5.40
N GLN A 67 -11.84 5.34 -5.17
CA GLN A 67 -11.76 6.71 -5.71
C GLN A 67 -11.65 6.70 -7.24
N ILE A 68 -10.87 5.79 -7.82
CA ILE A 68 -10.79 5.58 -9.27
C ILE A 68 -12.15 5.15 -9.83
N GLY A 69 -12.87 4.26 -9.13
CA GLY A 69 -14.20 3.80 -9.51
C GLY A 69 -15.22 4.94 -9.52
N LEU A 70 -15.22 5.79 -8.49
CA LEU A 70 -16.07 6.98 -8.46
C LEU A 70 -15.76 7.92 -9.63
N ALA A 71 -14.48 8.20 -9.88
CA ALA A 71 -14.05 9.02 -11.01
C ALA A 71 -14.46 8.42 -12.36
N THR A 72 -14.38 7.10 -12.48
CA THR A 72 -14.82 6.35 -13.66
C THR A 72 -16.32 6.54 -13.88
N THR A 73 -17.14 6.36 -12.84
CA THR A 73 -18.59 6.58 -12.94
C THR A 73 -18.93 8.00 -13.37
N LEU A 74 -18.29 9.01 -12.77
CA LEU A 74 -18.50 10.42 -13.14
C LEU A 74 -18.10 10.68 -14.60
N TYR A 75 -16.93 10.17 -15.02
CA TYR A 75 -16.47 10.32 -16.41
C TYR A 75 -17.44 9.70 -17.40
N VAL A 76 -17.88 8.46 -17.15
CA VAL A 76 -18.79 7.70 -18.01
C VAL A 76 -20.14 8.43 -18.16
N GLN A 77 -20.64 9.04 -17.09
CA GLN A 77 -21.85 9.86 -17.13
C GLN A 77 -21.68 11.10 -18.02
N ASP A 78 -20.53 11.77 -17.95
CA ASP A 78 -20.25 12.97 -18.75
C ASP A 78 -19.90 12.67 -20.22
N HIS A 79 -19.48 11.43 -20.52
CA HIS A 79 -18.94 11.02 -21.83
C HIS A 79 -19.74 9.90 -22.50
N ASN A 80 -21.06 9.89 -22.34
CA ASN A 80 -21.99 8.98 -23.04
C ASN A 80 -21.68 7.48 -22.88
N GLY A 81 -21.26 7.03 -21.70
CA GLY A 81 -21.00 5.61 -21.49
C GLY A 81 -19.63 5.12 -21.98
N LEU A 82 -18.76 6.01 -22.48
CA LEU A 82 -17.52 5.62 -23.15
C LEU A 82 -16.31 5.57 -22.20
N ILE A 83 -15.50 4.52 -22.31
CA ILE A 83 -14.25 4.33 -21.58
C ILE A 83 -13.12 4.06 -22.57
N GLN A 84 -12.05 4.84 -22.46
CA GLN A 84 -10.84 4.67 -23.28
C GLN A 84 -9.91 3.65 -22.60
N ILE A 85 -9.82 2.44 -23.13
CA ILE A 85 -9.12 1.31 -22.47
C ILE A 85 -7.68 1.11 -22.96
N ASP A 86 -7.30 1.67 -24.12
CA ASP A 86 -5.95 2.11 -24.55
C ASP A 86 -5.85 2.16 -26.09
N ALA A 87 -5.05 3.09 -26.61
CA ALA A 87 -4.67 3.17 -28.01
C ALA A 87 -3.15 2.85 -28.15
N PRO A 88 -2.73 1.97 -29.07
CA PRO A 88 -1.35 1.44 -29.13
C PRO A 88 -0.21 2.47 -29.34
N LEU A 89 -0.51 3.76 -29.50
CA LEU A 89 0.37 4.75 -30.10
C LEU A 89 0.87 5.85 -29.15
N ASP A 90 0.29 6.00 -27.94
CA ASP A 90 0.76 7.02 -26.98
C ASP A 90 0.62 6.56 -25.52
N PRO A 91 1.70 6.06 -24.88
CA PRO A 91 1.72 5.67 -23.47
C PRO A 91 1.37 6.81 -22.49
N GLY A 92 1.25 8.06 -22.94
CA GLY A 92 0.72 9.18 -22.18
C GLY A 92 -0.80 9.21 -22.07
N THR A 93 -1.53 8.42 -22.86
CA THR A 93 -3.01 8.42 -22.98
C THR A 93 -3.69 7.25 -22.27
N THR A 94 -3.06 6.69 -21.25
CA THR A 94 -3.68 5.63 -20.43
C THR A 94 -5.00 6.08 -19.81
N TRP A 95 -5.87 5.13 -19.48
CA TRP A 95 -7.09 5.42 -18.73
C TRP A 95 -6.85 6.24 -17.44
N GLY A 96 -5.75 5.97 -16.73
CA GLY A 96 -5.36 6.72 -15.54
C GLY A 96 -5.09 8.21 -15.83
N SER A 97 -4.41 8.53 -16.93
CA SER A 97 -4.12 9.91 -17.30
C SER A 97 -5.37 10.66 -17.78
N ILE A 98 -6.26 9.97 -18.49
CA ILE A 98 -7.56 10.49 -18.92
C ILE A 98 -8.42 10.83 -17.71
N LEU A 99 -8.57 9.90 -16.76
CA LEU A 99 -9.32 10.15 -15.53
C LEU A 99 -8.72 11.29 -14.71
N SER A 100 -7.40 11.29 -14.52
CA SER A 100 -6.71 12.34 -13.79
C SER A 100 -6.99 13.72 -14.37
N THR A 101 -6.95 13.85 -15.70
CA THR A 101 -7.13 15.14 -16.39
C THR A 101 -8.59 15.59 -16.37
N ASN A 102 -9.53 14.70 -16.67
CA ASN A 102 -10.94 15.05 -16.81
C ASN A 102 -11.67 15.19 -15.46
N GLN A 103 -11.24 14.45 -14.44
CA GLN A 103 -11.89 14.42 -13.12
C GLN A 103 -11.05 15.09 -12.03
N ASN A 104 -9.94 15.76 -12.40
CA ASN A 104 -9.01 16.44 -11.50
C ASN A 104 -8.54 15.56 -10.31
N LEU A 105 -8.24 14.29 -10.60
CA LEU A 105 -7.90 13.29 -9.60
C LEU A 105 -6.46 13.49 -9.09
N LYS A 106 -6.32 14.07 -7.90
CA LYS A 106 -5.03 14.30 -7.22
C LYS A 106 -5.12 13.92 -5.75
N PRO A 107 -4.03 13.39 -5.15
CA PRO A 107 -2.69 13.17 -5.71
C PRO A 107 -2.61 11.96 -6.65
N PHE A 108 -1.61 11.89 -7.54
CA PHE A 108 -1.47 10.79 -8.52
C PHE A 108 -1.10 9.43 -7.89
N ASP A 109 -0.61 9.42 -6.65
CA ASP A 109 -0.35 8.19 -5.89
C ASP A 109 -1.60 7.32 -5.70
N ILE A 110 -2.81 7.86 -5.91
CA ILE A 110 -4.04 7.07 -5.96
C ILE A 110 -4.04 6.01 -7.08
N PHE A 111 -3.27 6.21 -8.15
CA PHE A 111 -3.18 5.26 -9.26
C PHE A 111 -2.16 4.14 -9.02
N VAL A 112 -1.48 4.11 -7.87
CA VAL A 112 -0.37 3.21 -7.60
C VAL A 112 -0.64 2.43 -6.32
N CYS A 113 -0.33 1.13 -6.36
CA CYS A 113 -0.27 0.28 -5.18
C CYS A 113 0.99 0.58 -4.35
N PRO A 114 0.89 1.05 -3.10
CA PRO A 114 2.06 1.35 -2.25
C PRO A 114 2.87 0.11 -1.82
N THR A 115 2.34 -1.11 -2.03
CA THR A 115 3.05 -2.35 -1.64
C THR A 115 3.86 -2.97 -2.77
N TYR A 116 3.80 -2.41 -3.99
CA TYR A 116 4.48 -2.96 -5.16
C TYR A 116 5.20 -1.88 -5.94
N ALA A 117 6.38 -2.17 -6.50
CA ALA A 117 7.16 -1.18 -7.23
C ALA A 117 6.32 -0.58 -8.38
N PRO A 118 6.32 0.74 -8.59
CA PRO A 118 7.22 1.76 -8.00
C PRO A 118 6.83 2.31 -6.61
N LYS A 119 5.72 1.87 -5.99
CA LYS A 119 5.15 2.33 -4.71
C LYS A 119 4.63 3.78 -4.69
N HIS A 120 5.15 4.64 -5.55
CA HIS A 120 4.69 6.01 -5.80
C HIS A 120 4.53 6.25 -7.29
N PHE A 121 3.72 7.23 -7.66
CA PHE A 121 3.55 7.61 -9.05
C PHE A 121 4.87 8.08 -9.66
N THR A 122 5.27 7.42 -10.74
CA THR A 122 6.44 7.80 -11.55
C THR A 122 6.04 8.23 -12.95
N ASN A 123 5.15 7.48 -13.59
CA ASN A 123 4.60 7.75 -14.90
C ASN A 123 3.34 6.89 -15.10
N TRP A 124 2.57 7.21 -16.15
CA TRP A 124 1.29 6.58 -16.46
C TRP A 124 1.39 5.12 -16.91
N THR A 125 2.57 4.59 -17.19
CA THR A 125 2.74 3.17 -17.57
C THR A 125 2.96 2.24 -16.37
N LEU A 126 3.20 2.80 -15.17
CA LEU A 126 3.50 2.06 -13.94
C LEU A 126 2.43 2.28 -12.84
N ILE A 127 1.17 2.10 -13.22
CA ILE A 127 -0.03 2.28 -12.38
C ILE A 127 -0.84 0.97 -12.30
N TYR A 128 -1.96 0.97 -11.56
CA TYR A 128 -2.96 -0.11 -11.63
C TYR A 128 -3.36 -0.38 -13.09
N GLY A 129 -3.44 -1.66 -13.45
CA GLY A 129 -3.67 -2.03 -14.83
C GLY A 129 -5.13 -2.04 -15.22
N VAL A 130 -5.44 -1.51 -16.40
CA VAL A 130 -6.78 -1.53 -17.00
C VAL A 130 -6.91 -2.70 -17.97
N ARG A 131 -8.09 -3.31 -18.02
CA ARG A 131 -8.35 -4.40 -18.95
C ARG A 131 -8.41 -3.90 -20.39
N GLN A 132 -7.65 -4.54 -21.29
CA GLN A 132 -7.54 -4.17 -22.71
C GLN A 132 -8.19 -5.15 -23.70
N ASP A 133 -8.86 -6.19 -23.21
CA ASP A 133 -9.53 -7.19 -24.04
C ASP A 133 -11.01 -7.36 -23.68
N PRO A 134 -11.82 -6.28 -23.77
CA PRO A 134 -13.28 -6.41 -23.73
C PRO A 134 -13.80 -7.26 -24.92
N PRO A 135 -15.03 -7.77 -24.84
CA PRO A 135 -15.72 -8.34 -25.99
C PRO A 135 -15.80 -7.33 -27.14
N THR A 136 -15.45 -7.76 -28.36
CA THR A 136 -15.38 -6.89 -29.55
C THR A 136 -16.72 -6.26 -29.95
N GLU A 137 -17.84 -6.87 -29.56
CA GLU A 137 -19.19 -6.36 -29.82
C GLU A 137 -19.50 -5.10 -28.98
N GLU A 138 -18.75 -4.92 -27.89
CA GLU A 138 -18.93 -3.86 -26.90
C GLU A 138 -17.89 -2.74 -27.03
N THR A 139 -17.09 -2.79 -28.09
CA THR A 139 -16.07 -1.79 -28.39
C THR A 139 -16.34 -1.03 -29.69
N GLU A 140 -15.75 0.16 -29.76
CA GLU A 140 -15.62 0.97 -30.96
C GLU A 140 -14.18 1.46 -31.13
N GLY A 141 -13.90 2.04 -32.29
CA GLY A 141 -12.57 2.54 -32.66
C GLY A 141 -11.91 1.64 -33.70
N GLU A 142 -10.78 2.11 -34.23
CA GLU A 142 -10.03 1.41 -35.27
C GLU A 142 -9.36 0.13 -34.73
N PHE A 143 -9.09 0.10 -33.43
CA PHE A 143 -8.38 -0.94 -32.70
C PHE A 143 -9.19 -1.49 -31.51
N ASN A 144 -10.50 -1.23 -31.44
CA ASN A 144 -11.37 -1.58 -30.29
C ASN A 144 -10.91 -0.90 -28.98
N GLU A 145 -10.40 0.32 -29.08
CA GLU A 145 -9.81 1.12 -28.00
C GLU A 145 -10.84 1.79 -27.08
N VAL A 146 -12.10 1.86 -27.50
CA VAL A 146 -13.19 2.47 -26.74
C VAL A 146 -14.20 1.42 -26.31
N LEU A 147 -14.32 1.20 -25.01
CA LEU A 147 -15.34 0.36 -24.40
C LEU A 147 -16.64 1.17 -24.20
N LYS A 148 -17.77 0.55 -24.55
CA LYS A 148 -19.11 1.04 -24.19
C LYS A 148 -19.59 0.38 -22.91
N ALA A 149 -19.43 1.08 -21.79
CA ALA A 149 -19.77 0.57 -20.47
C ALA A 149 -21.23 0.08 -20.38
N ASP A 150 -22.16 0.81 -21.01
CA ASP A 150 -23.60 0.52 -20.97
C ASP A 150 -24.01 -0.78 -21.68
N ARG A 151 -23.12 -1.36 -22.50
CA ARG A 151 -23.43 -2.59 -23.22
C ARG A 151 -22.91 -3.86 -22.53
N ILE A 152 -22.05 -3.71 -21.53
CA ILE A 152 -21.55 -4.86 -20.78
C ILE A 152 -22.71 -5.52 -20.02
N SER A 153 -23.03 -6.76 -20.40
CA SER A 153 -24.17 -7.51 -19.84
C SER A 153 -24.03 -7.80 -18.34
N SER A 154 -22.80 -7.98 -17.84
CA SER A 154 -22.51 -8.28 -16.43
C SER A 154 -21.43 -7.35 -15.86
N PRO A 155 -21.75 -6.08 -15.53
CA PRO A 155 -20.76 -5.12 -15.03
C PRO A 155 -20.12 -5.54 -13.69
N THR A 156 -20.86 -6.31 -12.87
CA THR A 156 -20.41 -6.84 -11.57
C THR A 156 -19.33 -7.91 -11.69
N ASP A 157 -19.21 -8.56 -12.85
CA ASP A 157 -18.19 -9.57 -13.15
C ASP A 157 -17.18 -9.09 -14.21
N TYR A 158 -17.26 -7.81 -14.60
CA TYR A 158 -16.27 -7.21 -15.46
C TYR A 158 -15.17 -6.56 -14.62
N LEU A 159 -14.04 -7.25 -14.45
CA LEU A 159 -12.85 -6.67 -13.82
C LEU A 159 -12.25 -5.60 -14.73
N HIS A 160 -12.43 -4.34 -14.36
CA HIS A 160 -12.02 -3.17 -15.15
C HIS A 160 -10.58 -2.75 -14.85
N VAL A 161 -10.23 -2.62 -13.57
CA VAL A 161 -8.89 -2.24 -13.12
C VAL A 161 -8.39 -3.24 -12.08
N ALA A 162 -7.11 -3.61 -12.11
CA ALA A 162 -6.55 -4.61 -11.21
C ALA A 162 -5.12 -4.29 -10.75
N ASP A 163 -4.71 -4.93 -9.65
CA ASP A 163 -3.29 -5.09 -9.33
C ASP A 163 -2.59 -5.90 -10.42
N THR A 164 -1.65 -5.27 -11.12
CA THR A 164 -0.91 -5.88 -12.22
C THR A 164 0.59 -5.85 -12.01
N THR A 165 1.32 -6.73 -12.70
CA THR A 165 2.78 -6.71 -12.82
C THR A 165 3.19 -6.58 -14.29
N SER A 166 4.46 -6.24 -14.54
CA SER A 166 5.11 -5.95 -15.83
C SER A 166 4.98 -7.09 -16.83
N ARG A 167 3.77 -7.31 -17.36
CA ARG A 167 3.41 -8.38 -18.28
C ARG A 167 3.76 -9.78 -17.78
N GLY A 168 3.40 -10.06 -16.53
CA GLY A 168 3.64 -11.37 -15.90
C GLY A 168 5.07 -11.64 -15.44
N LYS A 169 5.98 -10.65 -15.51
CA LYS A 169 7.34 -10.76 -14.96
C LYS A 169 7.33 -10.83 -13.43
N GLN A 170 8.31 -11.55 -12.90
CA GLN A 170 8.67 -11.60 -11.48
C GLN A 170 10.16 -11.31 -11.32
N GLY A 171 10.55 -10.90 -10.12
CA GLY A 171 11.92 -10.70 -9.70
C GLY A 171 12.38 -9.25 -9.77
N VAL A 172 13.70 -9.08 -9.91
CA VAL A 172 14.33 -7.76 -9.96
C VAL A 172 13.81 -7.00 -11.16
N GLY A 173 13.18 -5.85 -10.91
CA GLY A 173 12.60 -4.99 -11.95
C GLY A 173 11.15 -5.30 -12.30
N ALA A 174 10.49 -6.24 -11.62
CA ALA A 174 9.04 -6.38 -11.73
C ALA A 174 8.34 -5.18 -11.09
N GLN A 175 7.45 -4.54 -11.86
CA GLN A 175 6.75 -3.31 -11.48
C GLN A 175 5.29 -3.39 -11.90
N GLN A 176 4.46 -2.50 -11.35
CA GLN A 176 3.08 -2.28 -11.80
C GLN A 176 3.03 -2.00 -13.31
N TYR A 177 1.91 -2.33 -13.93
CA TYR A 177 1.77 -2.17 -15.38
C TYR A 177 0.36 -1.74 -15.76
N TYR A 178 0.26 -0.66 -16.51
CA TYR A 178 -0.98 0.06 -16.80
C TYR A 178 -2.07 -0.72 -17.54
N TYR A 179 -1.81 -1.94 -18.02
CA TYR A 179 -2.85 -2.81 -18.55
C TYR A 179 -2.65 -4.29 -18.22
N PHE A 180 -3.72 -5.05 -18.45
CA PHE A 180 -3.69 -6.51 -18.53
C PHE A 180 -4.70 -7.02 -19.56
N ARG A 181 -4.52 -8.27 -19.98
CA ARG A 181 -5.47 -9.03 -20.81
C ARG A 181 -5.78 -10.36 -20.14
N MET A 182 -7.02 -10.83 -20.23
CA MET A 182 -7.44 -12.15 -19.74
C MET A 182 -6.70 -13.29 -20.44
N GLN A 183 -6.42 -13.15 -21.74
CA GLN A 183 -5.77 -14.20 -22.53
C GLN A 183 -4.25 -14.31 -22.29
N ASN A 184 -3.61 -13.28 -21.72
CA ASN A 184 -2.19 -13.32 -21.38
C ASN A 184 -1.99 -13.98 -20.01
N GLU A 185 -0.95 -14.79 -19.89
CA GLU A 185 -0.64 -15.41 -18.61
C GLU A 185 -0.13 -14.40 -17.58
N LYS A 186 -0.76 -14.38 -16.40
CA LYS A 186 -0.17 -13.92 -15.12
C LYS A 186 0.10 -12.42 -14.98
N GLU A 187 -0.60 -11.57 -15.73
CA GLU A 187 -0.44 -10.11 -15.62
C GLU A 187 -1.08 -9.53 -14.34
N VAL A 188 -2.17 -10.13 -13.85
CA VAL A 188 -2.80 -9.77 -12.57
C VAL A 188 -2.02 -10.39 -11.42
N HIS A 189 -1.62 -9.61 -10.41
CA HIS A 189 -0.70 -10.04 -9.35
C HIS A 189 -1.34 -9.97 -7.96
N ALA A 190 -1.40 -11.12 -7.30
CA ALA A 190 -2.04 -11.29 -6.01
C ALA A 190 -1.12 -10.93 -4.82
N ARG A 191 -0.65 -9.67 -4.79
CA ARG A 191 0.31 -9.15 -3.79
C ARG A 191 -0.24 -8.99 -2.38
N HIS A 192 -1.55 -8.89 -2.20
CA HIS A 192 -2.17 -8.62 -0.92
C HIS A 192 -2.63 -9.91 -0.25
N ASP A 193 -1.67 -10.68 0.28
CA ASP A 193 -1.95 -11.95 0.97
C ASP A 193 -2.68 -12.96 0.07
N LEU A 194 -2.11 -13.19 -1.13
CA LEU A 194 -2.68 -14.06 -2.18
C LEU A 194 -3.99 -13.53 -2.78
N LYS A 195 -4.25 -12.23 -2.63
CA LYS A 195 -5.34 -11.52 -3.31
C LYS A 195 -4.82 -10.40 -4.18
N ALA A 196 -5.45 -10.22 -5.33
CA ALA A 196 -5.26 -9.05 -6.19
C ALA A 196 -6.45 -8.12 -5.96
N ASN A 197 -6.20 -6.85 -5.66
CA ASN A 197 -7.30 -5.90 -5.57
C ASN A 197 -7.79 -5.56 -6.97
N GLY A 198 -9.10 -5.49 -7.11
CA GLY A 198 -9.79 -5.25 -8.37
C GLY A 198 -10.90 -4.22 -8.21
N LEU A 199 -11.08 -3.40 -9.23
CA LEU A 199 -12.23 -2.53 -9.44
C LEU A 199 -13.01 -3.08 -10.63
N PHE A 200 -14.30 -3.22 -10.44
CA PHE A 200 -15.23 -3.72 -11.43
C PHE A 200 -16.00 -2.58 -12.08
N LEU A 201 -16.60 -2.85 -13.24
CA LEU A 201 -17.24 -1.83 -14.05
C LEU A 201 -18.46 -1.19 -13.37
N ASP A 202 -19.12 -1.91 -12.47
CA ASP A 202 -20.20 -1.39 -11.62
C ASP A 202 -19.70 -0.46 -10.49
N GLY A 203 -18.38 -0.30 -10.33
CA GLY A 203 -17.77 0.51 -9.29
C GLY A 203 -17.54 -0.24 -7.96
N HIS A 204 -17.81 -1.55 -7.89
CA HIS A 204 -17.43 -2.34 -6.73
C HIS A 204 -15.91 -2.60 -6.73
N VAL A 205 -15.35 -2.75 -5.52
CA VAL A 205 -13.95 -3.08 -5.33
C VAL A 205 -13.83 -4.26 -4.39
N GLU A 206 -12.93 -5.19 -4.69
CA GLU A 206 -12.68 -6.34 -3.83
C GLU A 206 -11.24 -6.85 -3.95
N GLY A 207 -10.81 -7.62 -2.95
CA GLY A 207 -9.58 -8.39 -3.01
C GLY A 207 -9.87 -9.78 -3.58
N CYS A 208 -9.66 -9.96 -4.88
CA CYS A 208 -9.92 -11.20 -5.60
C CYS A 208 -8.90 -12.27 -5.20
N ASN A 209 -9.37 -13.36 -4.61
CA ASN A 209 -8.57 -14.56 -4.37
C ASN A 209 -8.49 -15.44 -5.63
N ARG A 210 -7.76 -16.55 -5.56
CA ARG A 210 -7.59 -17.45 -6.71
C ARG A 210 -8.91 -17.94 -7.33
N PRO A 211 -9.83 -18.55 -6.57
CA PRO A 211 -11.11 -18.99 -7.13
C PRO A 211 -11.91 -17.86 -7.77
N ARG A 212 -11.88 -16.64 -7.20
CA ARG A 212 -12.56 -15.49 -7.78
C ARG A 212 -11.96 -15.09 -9.12
N LEU A 213 -10.64 -14.96 -9.22
CA LEU A 213 -9.98 -14.63 -10.48
C LEU A 213 -10.19 -15.72 -11.54
N GLU A 214 -10.06 -16.99 -11.17
CA GLU A 214 -10.29 -18.12 -12.09
C GLU A 214 -11.76 -18.18 -12.55
N GLY A 215 -12.72 -17.89 -11.67
CA GLY A 215 -14.14 -17.79 -12.01
C GLY A 215 -14.45 -16.64 -12.99
N LEU A 216 -13.62 -15.60 -13.02
CA LEU A 216 -13.68 -14.53 -14.01
C LEU A 216 -12.92 -14.88 -15.30
N GLY A 217 -12.28 -16.05 -15.39
CA GLY A 217 -11.42 -16.44 -16.52
C GLY A 217 -10.03 -15.79 -16.48
N ILE A 218 -9.60 -15.26 -15.35
CA ILE A 218 -8.32 -14.55 -15.19
C ILE A 218 -7.29 -15.46 -14.55
N ASN A 219 -6.20 -15.71 -15.26
CA ASN A 219 -5.05 -16.43 -14.72
C ASN A 219 -4.10 -15.46 -14.00
N GLY A 220 -4.27 -15.34 -12.68
CA GLY A 220 -3.44 -14.48 -11.83
C GLY A 220 -2.10 -15.10 -11.41
N LEU A 221 -1.20 -14.23 -10.96
CA LEU A 221 0.10 -14.56 -10.38
C LEU A 221 0.01 -14.52 -8.85
N TYR A 222 0.15 -15.69 -8.22
CA TYR A 222 0.00 -15.84 -6.77
C TYR A 222 1.33 -16.03 -6.03
N THR A 223 2.42 -16.22 -6.76
CA THR A 223 3.74 -16.35 -6.17
C THR A 223 4.17 -14.99 -5.65
N ARG A 224 4.70 -14.98 -4.41
CA ARG A 224 5.38 -13.81 -3.88
C ARG A 224 6.56 -13.49 -4.78
N ASP A 225 6.82 -12.20 -4.98
CA ASP A 225 8.02 -11.78 -5.67
C ASP A 225 9.22 -12.29 -4.87
N THR A 226 10.00 -13.20 -5.44
CA THR A 226 10.94 -14.05 -4.70
C THR A 226 12.26 -13.35 -4.35
N VAL A 227 12.32 -12.01 -4.40
CA VAL A 227 13.53 -11.26 -4.03
C VAL A 227 13.47 -10.84 -2.55
N PRO A 228 14.41 -11.29 -1.71
CA PRO A 228 14.54 -10.82 -0.33
C PRO A 228 14.85 -9.31 -0.28
N GLY A 229 14.14 -8.55 0.56
CA GLY A 229 14.40 -7.10 0.75
C GLY A 229 13.18 -6.18 0.56
N TYR A 230 12.02 -6.72 0.20
CA TYR A 230 10.75 -5.98 0.19
C TYR A 230 9.93 -6.30 1.46
N PHE A 231 10.11 -5.48 2.49
CA PHE A 231 9.23 -5.34 3.68
C PHE A 231 8.87 -3.87 3.89
#